data_AF-A0A165U9B0-F1
#
_entry.id   AF-A0A165U9B0-F1
#
_cell.length_a   1.000
_cell.length_b   1.000
_cell.length_c   1.000
_cell.angle_alpha   90.00
_cell.angle_beta   90.00
_cell.angle_gamma   90.00
#
_symmetry.space_group_name_H-M   'P 1'
#
loop_
_entity.id
_entity.type
_entity.pdbx_description
1 polymer ?
#
loop_
_entity_poly.entity_id
_entity_poly.type
_entity_poly.pdbx_seq_one_letter_code
_entity_poly.pdbx_strand_id
1 'polypeptide(L)'
;MHAFASGVVMPEVRDIMSSPASVNVGKKSLTALRDQMGEMIERWRSRVRDDLRNLLARAEGADTESAGSNQPNGADPLELATTMFSCKLNHHRDDELEVTFYPNVLQHGCLRALWPSIPKSDVYGRFVIKHVSWLAVSPTSDYGPFWAKGGLVAHRPSEGALELIKLCGKDPTTVTAREMDAMDLRFVQHDRNVMTWRAAMLRQDLLDMKDCKNWRLARPEEVAQARECEEVLCRSEKWTCAICRTKHFPSLDAASNHLKANHDVEGRGGPSEHLVLYADSRAAGGIFKVDLQSRTASTVVW
;
A
#
# COMPACT_ATOMS: atom_id res chain seq x y z
N MET A 1 6.13 11.61 -1.27
CA MET A 1 7.43 11.12 -1.79
C MET A 1 7.93 9.96 -0.94
N HIS A 2 7.43 8.75 -1.18
CA HIS A 2 8.18 7.53 -0.81
C HIS A 2 9.51 7.43 -1.60
N ALA A 3 9.66 8.27 -2.62
CA ALA A 3 10.82 8.40 -3.50
C ALA A 3 12.05 9.09 -2.87
N PHE A 4 12.00 9.69 -1.67
CA PHE A 4 13.13 10.50 -1.20
C PHE A 4 14.32 9.64 -0.76
N ALA A 5 14.06 8.58 0.01
CA ALA A 5 15.10 7.67 0.45
C ALA A 5 15.53 6.69 -0.66
N SER A 6 14.61 6.30 -1.55
CA SER A 6 14.96 5.72 -2.84
C SER A 6 15.80 6.69 -3.70
N GLY A 7 15.57 7.99 -3.57
CA GLY A 7 16.22 9.04 -4.36
C GLY A 7 17.72 9.16 -4.10
N VAL A 8 18.15 9.11 -2.84
CA VAL A 8 19.59 9.15 -2.51
C VAL A 8 20.38 7.94 -3.03
N VAL A 9 19.69 6.83 -3.33
CA VAL A 9 20.28 5.65 -3.96
C VAL A 9 20.02 5.58 -5.47
N MET A 10 19.35 6.56 -6.08
CA MET A 10 19.20 6.63 -7.53
C MET A 10 20.55 6.93 -8.20
N PRO A 11 20.84 6.34 -9.38
CA PRO A 11 22.10 6.55 -10.08
C PRO A 11 22.44 8.02 -10.31
N GLU A 12 21.46 8.83 -10.70
CA GLU A 12 21.67 10.25 -11.02
C GLU A 12 22.12 11.07 -9.80
N VAL A 13 21.55 10.78 -8.62
CA VAL A 13 21.99 11.42 -7.36
C VAL A 13 23.39 10.93 -7.00
N ARG A 14 23.62 9.63 -7.13
CA ARG A 14 24.91 9.02 -6.83
C ARG A 14 26.03 9.58 -7.70
N ASP A 15 25.79 9.79 -9.00
CA ASP A 15 26.78 10.30 -9.95
C ASP A 15 27.21 11.73 -9.60
N ILE A 16 26.25 12.59 -9.22
CA ILE A 16 26.54 13.94 -8.74
C ILE A 16 27.34 13.89 -7.43
N MET A 17 26.91 13.06 -6.47
CA MET A 17 27.52 12.99 -5.15
C MET A 17 28.88 12.26 -5.13
N SER A 18 29.15 11.41 -6.12
CA SER A 18 30.39 10.65 -6.29
C SER A 18 31.33 11.28 -7.33
N SER A 19 31.00 12.48 -7.81
CA SER A 19 31.84 13.21 -8.76
C SER A 19 33.23 13.49 -8.16
N PRO A 20 34.32 13.44 -8.96
CA PRO A 20 35.66 13.75 -8.48
C PRO A 20 35.75 15.13 -7.82
N ALA A 21 36.67 15.33 -6.88
CA ALA A 21 36.84 16.61 -6.17
C ALA A 21 37.12 17.81 -7.09
N SER A 22 37.60 17.57 -8.31
CA SER A 22 37.81 18.60 -9.34
C SER A 22 36.51 19.11 -9.97
N VAL A 23 35.40 18.38 -9.84
CA VAL A 23 34.09 18.76 -10.37
C VAL A 23 33.37 19.62 -9.33
N ASN A 24 33.09 20.87 -9.68
CA ASN A 24 32.34 21.77 -8.81
C ASN A 24 30.85 21.39 -8.79
N VAL A 25 30.43 20.65 -7.77
CA VAL A 25 29.02 20.32 -7.50
C VAL A 25 28.35 21.54 -6.86
N GLY A 26 27.65 22.34 -7.69
CA GLY A 26 26.97 23.56 -7.26
C GLY A 26 25.47 23.55 -7.50
N LYS A 27 24.83 24.71 -7.29
CA LYS A 27 23.39 24.93 -7.49
C LYS A 27 22.88 24.47 -8.86
N LYS A 28 23.68 24.61 -9.92
CA LYS A 28 23.31 24.19 -11.28
C LYS A 28 23.10 22.68 -11.37
N SER A 29 23.99 21.87 -10.81
CA SER A 29 23.89 20.41 -10.80
C SER A 29 22.63 19.94 -10.03
N LEU A 30 22.35 20.56 -8.89
CA LEU A 30 21.16 20.24 -8.10
C LEU A 30 19.85 20.68 -8.78
N THR A 31 19.87 21.79 -9.53
CA THR A 31 18.72 22.25 -10.31
C THR A 31 18.42 21.26 -11.43
N ALA A 32 19.44 20.85 -12.18
CA ALA A 32 19.30 19.83 -13.23
C ALA A 32 18.74 18.51 -12.68
N LEU A 33 19.23 18.07 -11.51
CA LEU A 33 18.71 16.87 -10.85
C LEU A 33 17.23 17.00 -10.46
N ARG A 34 16.83 18.16 -9.93
CA ARG A 34 15.43 18.44 -9.61
C ARG A 34 14.55 18.35 -10.86
N ASP A 35 15.02 18.90 -11.97
CA ASP A 35 14.27 18.91 -13.22
C ASP A 35 14.13 17.48 -13.81
N GLN A 36 15.06 16.56 -13.50
CA GLN A 36 15.01 15.13 -13.85
C GLN A 36 14.18 14.27 -12.87
N MET A 37 13.80 14.80 -11.71
CA MET A 37 13.16 14.02 -10.64
C MET A 37 11.86 13.33 -11.09
N GLY A 38 11.09 13.98 -11.96
CA GLY A 38 9.87 13.39 -12.53
C GLY A 38 10.16 12.09 -13.30
N GLU A 39 11.11 12.13 -14.23
CA GLU A 39 11.53 10.96 -15.02
C GLU A 39 12.11 9.85 -14.13
N MET A 40 12.89 10.22 -13.11
CA MET A 40 13.45 9.27 -12.15
C MET A 40 12.37 8.53 -11.36
N ILE A 41 11.31 9.23 -10.94
CA ILE A 41 10.15 8.65 -10.26
C ILE A 41 9.39 7.71 -11.19
N GLU A 42 9.13 8.11 -12.43
CA GLU A 42 8.42 7.26 -13.39
C GLU A 42 9.22 6.01 -13.74
N ARG A 43 10.53 6.13 -13.91
CA ARG A 43 11.41 4.97 -14.12
C ARG A 43 11.38 4.02 -12.93
N TRP A 44 11.42 4.56 -11.71
CA TRP A 44 11.27 3.74 -10.49
C TRP A 44 9.91 3.05 -10.44
N ARG A 45 8.80 3.76 -10.70
CA ARG A 45 7.45 3.20 -10.73
C ARG A 45 7.33 2.07 -11.75
N SER A 46 7.85 2.27 -12.96
CA SER A 46 7.87 1.25 -14.00
C SER A 46 8.58 -0.01 -13.53
N ARG A 47 9.82 0.11 -13.03
CA ARG A 47 10.59 -1.04 -12.52
C ARG A 47 9.85 -1.78 -11.41
N VAL A 48 9.26 -1.06 -10.46
CA VAL A 48 8.50 -1.67 -9.36
C VAL A 48 7.28 -2.43 -9.90
N ARG A 49 6.54 -1.86 -10.85
CA ARG A 49 5.42 -2.56 -11.50
C ARG A 49 5.90 -3.82 -12.22
N ASP A 50 7.01 -3.72 -12.95
CA ASP A 50 7.59 -4.88 -13.66
C ASP A 50 8.01 -5.97 -12.67
N ASP A 51 8.62 -5.62 -11.55
CA ASP A 51 8.95 -6.57 -10.48
C ASP A 51 7.70 -7.26 -9.91
N LEU A 52 6.62 -6.52 -9.66
CA LEU A 52 5.36 -7.10 -9.17
C LEU A 52 4.68 -8.00 -10.22
N ARG A 53 4.67 -7.60 -11.50
CA ARG A 53 4.16 -8.44 -12.60
C ARG A 53 4.97 -9.74 -12.73
N ASN A 54 6.28 -9.65 -12.58
CA ASN A 54 7.16 -10.82 -12.58
C ASN A 54 6.86 -11.78 -11.41
N LEU A 55 6.45 -11.26 -10.24
CA LEU A 55 5.98 -12.11 -9.14
C LEU A 55 4.69 -12.85 -9.49
N LEU A 56 3.73 -12.17 -10.13
CA LEU A 56 2.47 -12.78 -10.58
C LEU A 56 2.73 -13.89 -11.62
N ALA A 57 3.50 -13.58 -12.68
CA ALA A 57 3.83 -14.55 -13.72
C ALA A 57 4.54 -15.80 -13.17
N ARG A 58 5.39 -15.65 -12.15
CA ARG A 58 6.04 -16.79 -11.49
C ARG A 58 5.06 -17.66 -10.70
N ALA A 59 4.07 -17.04 -10.04
CA ALA A 59 3.06 -17.78 -9.28
C ALA A 59 2.08 -18.56 -10.18
N GLU A 60 1.92 -18.13 -11.44
CA GLU A 60 1.11 -18.83 -12.44
C GLU A 60 1.81 -20.06 -13.05
N GLY A 61 3.09 -20.30 -12.73
CA GLY A 61 3.83 -21.47 -13.19
C GLY A 61 4.55 -21.24 -14.52
N ALA A 62 5.57 -20.37 -14.49
CA ALA A 62 6.42 -19.96 -15.61
C ALA A 62 7.18 -21.07 -16.37
N ASP A 63 6.86 -22.35 -16.15
CA ASP A 63 7.33 -23.48 -16.97
C ASP A 63 6.54 -23.64 -18.28
N THR A 64 5.52 -22.81 -18.53
CA THR A 64 4.86 -22.75 -19.83
C THR A 64 5.54 -21.69 -20.70
N GLU A 65 6.60 -22.10 -21.42
CA GLU A 65 7.25 -21.37 -22.53
C GLU A 65 6.31 -21.13 -23.74
N SER A 66 5.00 -20.96 -23.53
CA SER A 66 4.05 -20.62 -24.58
C SER A 66 4.01 -19.10 -24.74
N ALA A 67 5.02 -18.62 -25.46
CA ALA A 67 5.09 -17.29 -26.04
C ALA A 67 3.80 -16.98 -26.83
N GLY A 68 3.00 -16.08 -26.29
CA GLY A 68 1.76 -15.61 -26.90
C GLY A 68 0.82 -15.09 -25.83
N SER A 69 1.17 -13.93 -25.25
CA SER A 69 0.42 -13.23 -24.21
C SER A 69 -0.96 -12.79 -24.71
N ASN A 70 -1.88 -13.73 -24.92
CA ASN A 70 -3.29 -13.44 -24.99
C ASN A 70 -3.79 -13.31 -23.55
N GLN A 71 -3.34 -12.26 -22.86
CA GLN A 71 -4.04 -11.83 -21.66
C GLN A 71 -5.47 -11.51 -22.10
N PRO A 72 -6.49 -12.26 -21.63
CA PRO A 72 -7.76 -12.35 -22.35
C PRO A 72 -8.48 -11.03 -22.57
N ASN A 73 -8.14 -9.96 -21.83
CA ASN A 73 -8.89 -8.71 -21.83
C ASN A 73 -8.04 -7.42 -21.75
N GLY A 74 -6.73 -7.48 -21.99
CA GLY A 74 -5.86 -6.30 -22.05
C GLY A 74 -5.71 -5.48 -20.76
N ALA A 75 -6.34 -5.89 -19.66
CA ALA A 75 -6.16 -5.29 -18.34
C ALA A 75 -4.78 -5.65 -17.77
N ASP A 76 -4.09 -4.68 -17.17
CA ASP A 76 -2.85 -4.94 -16.43
C ASP A 76 -3.14 -5.90 -15.26
N PRO A 77 -2.43 -7.03 -15.11
CA PRO A 77 -2.63 -7.94 -13.98
C PRO A 77 -2.60 -7.24 -12.63
N LEU A 78 -1.78 -6.19 -12.47
CA LEU A 78 -1.69 -5.44 -11.21
C LEU A 78 -2.99 -4.73 -10.83
N GLU A 79 -3.83 -4.40 -11.81
CA GLU A 79 -5.04 -3.63 -11.59
C GLU A 79 -6.24 -4.54 -11.26
N LEU A 80 -6.11 -5.87 -11.38
CA LEU A 80 -7.19 -6.82 -11.07
C LEU A 80 -7.56 -6.76 -9.58
N ALA A 81 -8.86 -6.90 -9.26
CA ALA A 81 -9.35 -6.94 -7.89
C ALA A 81 -8.81 -8.14 -7.10
N THR A 82 -8.41 -9.20 -7.81
CA THR A 82 -7.84 -10.43 -7.28
C THR A 82 -6.34 -10.34 -7.03
N THR A 83 -5.68 -9.24 -7.40
CA THR A 83 -4.23 -9.12 -7.25
C THR A 83 -3.84 -8.77 -5.82
N MET A 84 -3.29 -9.79 -5.16
CA MET A 84 -2.90 -9.79 -3.76
C MET A 84 -1.42 -10.20 -3.63
N PHE A 85 -0.75 -9.69 -2.61
CA PHE A 85 0.64 -10.01 -2.30
C PHE A 85 0.78 -10.31 -0.81
N SER A 86 1.57 -11.32 -0.47
CA SER A 86 1.90 -11.64 0.93
C SER A 86 3.32 -11.22 1.23
N CYS A 87 3.51 -10.53 2.35
CA CYS A 87 4.83 -10.22 2.88
C CYS A 87 5.48 -11.47 3.50
N LYS A 88 6.75 -11.74 3.18
CA LYS A 88 7.56 -12.85 3.73
C LYS A 88 8.54 -12.42 4.80
N LEU A 89 8.53 -11.16 5.18
CA LEU A 89 9.54 -10.60 6.06
C LEU A 89 9.14 -10.82 7.52
N ASN A 90 10.04 -11.45 8.30
CA ASN A 90 9.83 -11.91 9.68
C ASN A 90 9.59 -10.79 10.73
N HIS A 91 9.34 -9.55 10.31
CA HIS A 91 9.12 -8.43 11.21
C HIS A 91 7.67 -8.35 11.73
N HIS A 92 6.74 -9.08 11.09
CA HIS A 92 5.42 -9.35 11.66
C HIS A 92 5.61 -10.49 12.66
N ARG A 93 5.75 -10.15 13.94
CA ARG A 93 6.08 -11.10 15.03
C ARG A 93 4.93 -12.02 15.43
N ASP A 94 3.75 -11.80 14.87
CA ASP A 94 2.56 -12.59 15.14
C ASP A 94 2.13 -13.23 13.81
N ASP A 95 1.73 -14.51 13.86
CA ASP A 95 1.50 -15.52 12.77
C ASP A 95 0.54 -15.13 11.63
N GLU A 96 0.30 -13.85 11.41
CA GLU A 96 -0.61 -13.33 10.39
C GLU A 96 0.19 -12.98 9.14
N LEU A 97 0.01 -13.82 8.12
CA LEU A 97 0.38 -13.48 6.75
C LEU A 97 -0.32 -12.16 6.37
N GLU A 98 0.44 -11.07 6.35
CA GLU A 98 -0.07 -9.78 5.92
C GLU A 98 -0.23 -9.78 4.40
N VAL A 99 -1.46 -10.03 3.95
CA VAL A 99 -1.85 -9.98 2.55
C VAL A 99 -2.35 -8.59 2.21
N THR A 100 -1.79 -8.00 1.17
CA THR A 100 -2.08 -6.62 0.74
C THR A 100 -2.43 -6.57 -0.75
N PHE A 101 -3.36 -5.70 -1.12
CA PHE A 101 -3.74 -5.46 -2.51
C PHE A 101 -2.80 -4.44 -3.17
N TYR A 102 -2.72 -4.45 -4.50
CA TYR A 102 -2.19 -3.31 -5.24
C TYR A 102 -3.21 -2.15 -5.24
N PRO A 103 -2.79 -0.87 -5.15
CA PRO A 103 -1.41 -0.38 -5.00
C PRO A 103 -0.92 -0.29 -3.54
N ASN A 104 -1.73 -0.68 -2.56
CA ASN A 104 -1.38 -0.60 -1.13
C ASN A 104 -0.11 -1.37 -0.76
N VAL A 105 0.21 -2.45 -1.48
CA VAL A 105 1.48 -3.17 -1.32
C VAL A 105 2.71 -2.25 -1.48
N LEU A 106 2.61 -1.18 -2.28
CA LEU A 106 3.70 -0.20 -2.45
C LEU A 106 3.97 0.61 -1.19
N GLN A 107 2.99 0.66 -0.29
CA GLN A 107 3.06 1.36 0.98
C GLN A 107 3.47 0.43 2.11
N HIS A 108 3.53 -0.89 1.92
CA HIS A 108 3.83 -1.85 2.98
C HIS A 108 5.21 -1.61 3.63
N GLY A 109 5.23 -1.37 4.95
CA GLY A 109 6.42 -0.96 5.72
C GLY A 109 7.62 -1.89 5.52
N CYS A 110 7.43 -3.21 5.61
CA CYS A 110 8.54 -4.16 5.52
C CYS A 110 9.31 -4.10 4.20
N LEU A 111 8.69 -3.67 3.10
CA LEU A 111 9.35 -3.51 1.81
C LEU A 111 10.27 -2.29 1.75
N ARG A 112 10.23 -1.49 2.81
CA ARG A 112 11.05 -0.32 3.03
C ARG A 112 11.88 -0.48 4.31
N ALA A 113 11.77 -1.56 5.07
CA ALA A 113 12.49 -1.71 6.34
C ALA A 113 13.96 -2.11 6.12
N LEU A 114 14.25 -2.63 4.93
CA LEU A 114 15.46 -3.38 4.69
C LEU A 114 16.57 -2.47 4.21
N TRP A 115 17.66 -2.52 4.97
CA TRP A 115 18.89 -1.84 4.64
C TRP A 115 19.41 -2.47 3.36
N PRO A 116 19.67 -1.68 2.30
CA PRO A 116 20.26 -2.24 1.10
C PRO A 116 21.56 -2.94 1.49
N SER A 117 21.78 -4.14 0.97
CA SER A 117 23.05 -4.84 1.13
C SER A 117 24.09 -4.10 0.30
N ILE A 118 24.72 -3.10 0.91
CA ILE A 118 25.72 -2.26 0.27
C ILE A 118 27.08 -2.96 0.43
N PRO A 119 27.81 -3.24 -0.68
CA PRO A 119 29.15 -3.81 -0.61
C PRO A 119 30.06 -2.99 0.31
N LYS A 120 30.93 -3.65 1.09
CA LYS A 120 31.87 -2.95 1.98
C LYS A 120 32.81 -1.99 1.22
N SER A 121 33.02 -2.21 -0.07
CA SER A 121 33.81 -1.34 -0.95
C SER A 121 33.07 -0.06 -1.38
N ASP A 122 31.74 0.00 -1.23
CA ASP A 122 30.95 1.16 -1.64
C ASP A 122 31.05 2.28 -0.59
N VAL A 123 31.94 3.24 -0.85
CA VAL A 123 32.17 4.39 0.05
C VAL A 123 30.94 5.29 0.12
N TYR A 124 30.30 5.59 -1.00
CA TYR A 124 29.11 6.45 -1.05
C TYR A 124 27.95 5.80 -0.32
N GLY A 125 27.65 4.53 -0.60
CA GLY A 125 26.57 3.81 0.05
C GLY A 125 26.75 3.76 1.57
N ARG A 126 27.98 3.52 2.06
CA ARG A 126 28.28 3.58 3.51
C ARG A 126 28.15 4.98 4.08
N PHE A 127 28.54 6.01 3.33
CA PHE A 127 28.36 7.40 3.74
C PHE A 127 26.87 7.73 3.93
N VAL A 128 26.04 7.40 2.93
CA VAL A 128 24.59 7.57 2.99
C VAL A 128 24.02 6.82 4.18
N ILE A 129 24.39 5.55 4.34
CA ILE A 129 23.92 4.73 5.46
C ILE A 129 24.24 5.37 6.83
N LYS A 130 25.45 5.90 6.99
CA LYS A 130 25.93 6.44 8.27
C LYS A 130 25.35 7.82 8.60
N HIS A 131 25.12 8.66 7.60
CA HIS A 131 24.80 10.09 7.80
C HIS A 131 23.36 10.46 7.48
N VAL A 132 22.69 9.70 6.63
CA VAL A 132 21.23 9.75 6.56
C VAL A 132 20.75 9.04 7.80
N SER A 133 20.38 9.79 8.82
CA SER A 133 19.78 9.21 10.01
C SER A 133 18.45 8.59 9.59
N TRP A 134 18.45 7.31 9.26
CA TRP A 134 17.23 6.58 8.87
C TRP A 134 16.15 6.70 9.96
N LEU A 135 16.59 6.82 11.22
CA LEU A 135 15.77 7.13 12.39
C LEU A 135 15.27 8.59 12.46
N ALA A 136 15.99 9.58 11.90
CA ALA A 136 15.52 10.98 11.83
C ALA A 136 14.77 11.28 10.52
N VAL A 137 14.87 10.42 9.49
CA VAL A 137 13.95 10.46 8.34
C VAL A 137 12.55 9.99 8.78
N SER A 138 12.44 9.10 9.78
CA SER A 138 11.36 9.09 10.80
C SER A 138 11.67 8.05 11.90
N PRO A 139 11.34 8.29 13.19
CA PRO A 139 11.53 7.32 14.28
C PRO A 139 10.67 6.04 14.12
N THR A 140 9.76 6.03 13.16
CA THR A 140 8.83 4.95 12.85
C THR A 140 8.89 4.52 11.38
N SER A 141 9.85 5.00 10.59
CA SER A 141 9.85 4.73 9.15
C SER A 141 10.94 3.79 8.68
N ASP A 142 10.45 2.66 8.24
CA ASP A 142 10.99 1.88 7.15
C ASP A 142 11.08 2.75 5.87
N TYR A 143 12.25 3.35 5.58
CA TYR A 143 12.50 4.14 4.35
C TYR A 143 13.74 3.66 3.58
N GLY A 144 13.96 2.37 3.47
CA GLY A 144 14.84 1.75 2.49
C GLY A 144 14.27 1.80 1.07
N PRO A 145 15.09 1.50 0.05
CA PRO A 145 14.59 1.30 -1.31
C PRO A 145 13.53 0.21 -1.31
N PHE A 146 12.46 0.43 -2.07
CA PHE A 146 11.40 -0.57 -2.23
C PHE A 146 11.99 -1.90 -2.68
N TRP A 147 11.75 -2.96 -1.92
CA TRP A 147 12.32 -4.28 -2.15
C TRP A 147 11.24 -5.36 -2.29
N ALA A 148 10.73 -5.56 -3.51
CA ALA A 148 9.79 -6.65 -3.80
C ALA A 148 10.47 -8.03 -3.81
N LYS A 149 11.67 -8.13 -4.39
CA LYS A 149 12.32 -9.42 -4.67
C LYS A 149 12.74 -10.16 -3.40
N GLY A 150 12.01 -11.20 -3.03
CA GLY A 150 12.30 -12.01 -1.84
C GLY A 150 11.60 -11.53 -0.56
N GLY A 151 11.11 -10.29 -0.55
CA GLY A 151 10.24 -9.77 0.52
C GLY A 151 8.75 -10.00 0.27
N LEU A 152 8.35 -10.15 -1.00
CA LEU A 152 6.97 -10.43 -1.41
C LEU A 152 6.84 -11.77 -2.14
N VAL A 153 5.65 -12.34 -2.05
CA VAL A 153 5.11 -13.29 -3.01
C VAL A 153 3.77 -12.84 -3.52
N ALA A 154 3.49 -13.18 -4.79
CA ALA A 154 2.13 -13.14 -5.29
C ALA A 154 1.27 -14.12 -4.50
N HIS A 155 0.11 -13.63 -4.07
CA HIS A 155 -0.83 -14.39 -3.29
C HIS A 155 -1.99 -14.79 -4.20
N ARG A 156 -2.30 -16.09 -4.26
CA ARG A 156 -3.39 -16.60 -5.08
C ARG A 156 -4.67 -16.60 -4.23
N PRO A 157 -5.71 -15.85 -4.62
CA PRO A 157 -6.99 -15.91 -3.91
C PRO A 157 -7.60 -17.31 -3.98
N SER A 158 -8.19 -17.73 -2.88
CA SER A 158 -9.00 -18.94 -2.74
C SER A 158 -10.27 -18.85 -3.58
N GLU A 159 -10.85 -20.00 -3.93
CA GLU A 159 -12.11 -20.03 -4.69
C GLU A 159 -13.23 -19.27 -3.97
N GLY A 160 -13.28 -19.33 -2.64
CA GLY A 160 -14.25 -18.56 -1.85
C GLY A 160 -14.10 -17.05 -2.04
N ALA A 161 -12.86 -16.54 -2.10
CA ALA A 161 -12.62 -15.12 -2.36
C ALA A 161 -13.03 -14.74 -3.79
N LEU A 162 -12.86 -15.63 -4.77
CA LEU A 162 -13.34 -15.43 -6.14
C LEU A 162 -14.88 -15.44 -6.22
N GLU A 163 -15.56 -16.29 -5.45
CA GLU A 163 -17.02 -16.31 -5.35
C GLU A 163 -17.61 -14.99 -4.83
N LEU A 164 -16.89 -14.27 -3.94
CA LEU A 164 -17.33 -12.93 -3.50
C LEU A 164 -17.39 -11.92 -4.66
N ILE A 165 -16.44 -12.01 -5.60
CA ILE A 165 -16.45 -11.17 -6.80
C ILE A 165 -17.61 -11.58 -7.72
N LYS A 166 -17.81 -12.88 -7.92
CA LYS A 166 -18.94 -13.40 -8.71
C LYS A 166 -20.30 -12.99 -8.11
N LEU A 167 -20.40 -12.95 -6.77
CA LEU A 167 -21.60 -12.47 -6.06
C LEU A 167 -21.94 -11.00 -6.39
N CYS A 168 -20.95 -10.20 -6.81
CA CYS A 168 -21.16 -8.83 -7.29
C CYS A 168 -21.57 -8.76 -8.77
N GLY A 169 -21.75 -9.90 -9.45
CA GLY A 169 -22.00 -9.96 -10.88
C GLY A 169 -20.78 -9.60 -11.72
N LYS A 170 -19.57 -9.76 -11.17
CA LYS A 170 -18.30 -9.44 -11.84
C LYS A 170 -17.52 -10.71 -12.15
N ASP A 171 -16.71 -10.66 -13.19
CA ASP A 171 -15.80 -11.74 -13.54
C ASP A 171 -14.45 -11.53 -12.82
N PRO A 172 -14.02 -12.46 -11.94
CA PRO A 172 -12.78 -12.32 -11.17
C PRO A 172 -11.50 -12.29 -12.02
N THR A 173 -11.58 -12.71 -13.29
CA THR A 173 -10.42 -12.71 -14.19
C THR A 173 -10.22 -11.37 -14.91
N THR A 174 -11.20 -10.47 -14.84
CA THR A 174 -11.20 -9.20 -15.60
C THR A 174 -11.47 -7.97 -14.77
N VAL A 175 -12.23 -8.11 -13.67
CA VAL A 175 -12.62 -6.96 -12.86
C VAL A 175 -11.40 -6.35 -12.18
N THR A 176 -11.31 -5.02 -12.29
CA THR A 176 -10.26 -4.24 -11.65
C THR A 176 -10.62 -3.87 -10.22
N ALA A 177 -9.62 -3.66 -9.37
CA ALA A 177 -9.81 -3.17 -8.02
C ALA A 177 -10.55 -1.83 -8.01
N ARG A 178 -10.25 -0.96 -8.98
CA ARG A 178 -10.93 0.34 -9.16
C ARG A 178 -12.42 0.17 -9.48
N GLU A 179 -12.80 -0.79 -10.31
CA GLU A 179 -14.22 -1.07 -10.59
C GLU A 179 -14.93 -1.57 -9.34
N MET A 180 -14.31 -2.47 -8.56
CA MET A 180 -14.88 -2.95 -7.30
C MET A 180 -15.02 -1.81 -6.26
N ASP A 181 -14.02 -0.91 -6.19
CA ASP A 181 -14.07 0.28 -5.33
C ASP A 181 -15.20 1.24 -5.72
N ALA A 182 -15.40 1.46 -7.02
CA ALA A 182 -16.45 2.34 -7.52
C ALA A 182 -17.87 1.82 -7.22
N MET A 183 -18.05 0.50 -7.08
CA MET A 183 -19.33 -0.08 -6.68
C MET A 183 -19.64 0.16 -5.19
N ASP A 184 -18.60 0.41 -4.37
CA ASP A 184 -18.69 0.67 -2.93
C ASP A 184 -19.63 -0.29 -2.18
N LEU A 185 -19.58 -1.57 -2.56
CA LEU A 185 -20.41 -2.62 -1.98
C LEU A 185 -19.92 -3.00 -0.57
N ARG A 186 -20.83 -3.54 0.22
CA ARG A 186 -20.52 -4.20 1.48
C ARG A 186 -21.08 -5.62 1.47
N PHE A 187 -20.36 -6.51 2.13
CA PHE A 187 -20.70 -7.91 2.30
C PHE A 187 -21.09 -8.17 3.74
N VAL A 188 -22.07 -9.03 3.95
CA VAL A 188 -22.49 -9.45 5.29
C VAL A 188 -22.16 -10.91 5.50
N GLN A 189 -21.47 -11.20 6.60
CA GLN A 189 -21.20 -12.55 7.08
C GLN A 189 -22.06 -12.84 8.31
N HIS A 190 -22.80 -13.96 8.27
CA HIS A 190 -23.65 -14.44 9.38
C HIS A 190 -24.63 -13.39 9.94
N ASP A 191 -25.17 -12.51 9.07
CA ASP A 191 -26.10 -11.42 9.44
C ASP A 191 -25.61 -10.47 10.53
N ARG A 192 -24.29 -10.44 10.78
CA ARG A 192 -23.70 -9.66 11.87
C ARG A 192 -22.56 -8.78 11.43
N ASN A 193 -21.63 -9.31 10.63
CA ASN A 193 -20.42 -8.59 10.25
C ASN A 193 -20.58 -8.02 8.86
N VAL A 194 -20.62 -6.71 8.73
CA VAL A 194 -20.57 -5.99 7.46
C VAL A 194 -19.11 -5.68 7.14
N MET A 195 -18.67 -5.97 5.93
CA MET A 195 -17.29 -5.79 5.51
C MET A 195 -17.22 -5.12 4.14
N THR A 196 -16.19 -4.31 3.94
CA THR A 196 -15.75 -3.93 2.58
C THR A 196 -15.35 -5.16 1.76
N TRP A 197 -15.33 -5.04 0.44
CA TRP A 197 -14.99 -6.16 -0.44
C TRP A 197 -13.57 -6.70 -0.18
N ARG A 198 -12.58 -5.83 0.06
CA ARG A 198 -11.22 -6.24 0.42
C ARG A 198 -11.17 -6.97 1.77
N ALA A 199 -11.88 -6.47 2.77
CA ALA A 199 -11.97 -7.13 4.08
C ALA A 199 -12.66 -8.49 3.97
N ALA A 200 -13.74 -8.61 3.19
CA ALA A 200 -14.42 -9.88 2.95
C ALA A 200 -13.53 -10.89 2.22
N MET A 201 -12.80 -10.46 1.19
CA MET A 201 -11.83 -11.32 0.49
C MET A 201 -10.72 -11.80 1.42
N LEU A 202 -10.08 -10.91 2.18
CA LEU A 202 -9.06 -11.30 3.17
C LEU A 202 -9.60 -12.26 4.22
N ARG A 203 -10.81 -12.00 4.73
CA ARG A 203 -11.49 -12.85 5.71
C ARG A 203 -11.71 -14.25 5.17
N GLN A 204 -12.23 -14.34 3.95
CA GLN A 204 -12.55 -15.60 3.28
C GLN A 204 -11.30 -16.42 2.97
N ASP A 205 -10.18 -15.74 2.77
CA ASP A 205 -8.97 -16.32 2.25
C ASP A 205 -7.97 -16.73 3.34
N LEU A 206 -7.83 -15.90 4.37
CA LEU A 206 -6.91 -16.16 5.49
C LEU A 206 -7.49 -17.13 6.51
N LEU A 207 -8.81 -17.18 6.64
CA LEU A 207 -9.46 -18.19 7.45
C LEU A 207 -9.85 -19.35 6.57
N ASP A 208 -9.06 -20.43 6.61
CA ASP A 208 -9.41 -21.76 6.08
C ASP A 208 -10.55 -22.41 6.91
N MET A 209 -11.53 -21.61 7.30
CA MET A 209 -12.72 -22.03 8.00
C MET A 209 -13.78 -22.31 6.94
N LYS A 210 -14.09 -23.60 6.77
CA LYS A 210 -15.21 -24.11 5.96
C LYS A 210 -16.55 -23.43 6.29
N ASP A 211 -16.64 -22.72 7.41
CA ASP A 211 -17.82 -22.04 7.91
C ASP A 211 -18.02 -20.62 7.35
N CYS A 212 -17.06 -20.08 6.58
CA CYS A 212 -17.21 -18.75 5.95
C CYS A 212 -18.20 -18.73 4.76
N LYS A 213 -19.16 -19.66 4.66
CA LYS A 213 -19.98 -19.86 3.44
C LYS A 213 -21.23 -18.97 3.32
N ASN A 214 -21.52 -18.14 4.33
CA ASN A 214 -22.77 -17.38 4.40
C ASN A 214 -22.55 -15.90 4.09
N TRP A 215 -22.07 -15.62 2.88
CA TRP A 215 -21.93 -14.26 2.38
C TRP A 215 -23.18 -13.83 1.61
N ARG A 216 -23.60 -12.59 1.85
CA ARG A 216 -24.58 -11.88 1.02
C ARG A 216 -24.17 -10.43 0.85
N LEU A 217 -24.76 -9.76 -0.12
CA LEU A 217 -24.65 -8.30 -0.21
C LEU A 217 -25.43 -7.65 0.96
N ALA A 218 -24.87 -6.57 1.48
CA ALA A 218 -25.52 -5.75 2.50
C ALA A 218 -26.73 -5.01 1.91
N ARG A 219 -27.76 -4.85 2.73
CA ARG A 219 -28.93 -4.03 2.43
C ARG A 219 -28.58 -2.54 2.52
N PRO A 220 -29.34 -1.63 1.87
CA PRO A 220 -29.06 -0.20 1.91
C PRO A 220 -28.91 0.37 3.33
N GLU A 221 -29.71 -0.11 4.28
CA GLU A 221 -29.66 0.34 5.68
C GLU A 221 -28.38 -0.12 6.39
N GLU A 222 -27.94 -1.36 6.12
CA GLU A 222 -26.69 -1.91 6.66
C GLU A 222 -25.47 -1.19 6.07
N VAL A 223 -25.52 -0.82 4.79
CA VAL A 223 -24.46 -0.02 4.13
C VAL A 223 -24.37 1.38 4.75
N ALA A 224 -25.51 2.05 4.97
CA ALA A 224 -25.53 3.37 5.59
C ALA A 224 -24.94 3.32 7.01
N GLN A 225 -25.34 2.32 7.81
CA GLN A 225 -24.82 2.12 9.15
C GLN A 225 -23.32 1.79 9.15
N ALA A 226 -22.86 0.94 8.23
CA ALA A 226 -21.46 0.60 8.12
C ALA A 226 -20.60 1.82 7.80
N ARG A 227 -21.04 2.68 6.87
CA ARG A 227 -20.33 3.91 6.49
C ARG A 227 -20.18 4.89 7.66
N GLU A 228 -21.23 5.05 8.47
CA GLU A 228 -21.15 5.89 9.68
C GLU A 228 -20.08 5.35 10.64
N CYS A 229 -20.05 4.04 10.88
CA CYS A 229 -19.06 3.41 11.75
C CYS A 229 -17.63 3.51 11.17
N GLU A 230 -17.47 3.31 9.86
CA GLU A 230 -16.22 3.46 9.13
C GLU A 230 -15.66 4.88 9.24
N GLU A 231 -16.50 5.90 9.11
CA GLU A 231 -16.10 7.30 9.26
C GLU A 231 -15.59 7.57 10.68
N VAL A 232 -16.32 7.13 11.71
CA VAL A 232 -15.91 7.28 13.11
C VAL A 232 -14.55 6.62 13.35
N LEU A 233 -14.35 5.40 12.84
CA LEU A 233 -13.08 4.71 12.95
C LEU A 233 -11.95 5.48 12.25
N CYS A 234 -12.17 5.93 11.01
CA CYS A 234 -11.19 6.71 10.26
C CYS A 234 -10.76 7.98 11.00
N ARG A 235 -11.67 8.65 11.71
CA ARG A 235 -11.34 9.84 12.51
C ARG A 235 -10.41 9.52 13.69
N SER A 236 -10.50 8.30 14.23
CA SER A 236 -9.65 7.79 15.32
C SER A 236 -8.37 7.09 14.86
N GLU A 237 -8.21 6.85 13.55
CA GLU A 237 -7.01 6.23 12.99
C GLU A 237 -5.80 7.18 13.02
N LYS A 238 -4.61 6.62 12.75
CA LYS A 238 -3.41 7.44 12.57
C LYS A 238 -3.48 8.21 11.25
N TRP A 239 -3.15 9.49 11.28
CA TRP A 239 -3.10 10.38 10.12
C TRP A 239 -1.69 10.90 9.88
N THR A 240 -1.38 11.21 8.62
CA THR A 240 -0.11 11.80 8.21
C THR A 240 -0.39 13.10 7.45
N CYS A 241 0.34 14.16 7.80
CA CYS A 241 0.31 15.40 7.04
C CYS A 241 1.09 15.24 5.73
N ALA A 242 0.44 15.45 4.59
CA ALA A 242 1.07 15.31 3.27
C ALA A 242 2.13 16.39 2.97
N ILE A 243 2.15 17.49 3.73
CA ILE A 243 3.14 18.57 3.64
C ILE A 243 4.38 18.22 4.48
N CYS A 244 4.20 17.93 5.78
CA CYS A 244 5.31 17.56 6.67
C CYS A 244 5.87 16.16 6.42
N ARG A 245 5.01 15.18 6.13
CA ARG A 245 5.29 13.76 5.81
C ARG A 245 6.02 12.93 6.88
N THR A 246 6.63 13.56 7.88
CA THR A 246 7.40 12.91 8.95
C THR A 246 6.63 12.78 10.25
N LYS A 247 5.51 13.49 10.39
CA LYS A 247 4.69 13.47 11.61
C LYS A 247 3.43 12.64 11.38
N HIS A 248 3.22 11.69 12.28
CA HIS A 248 1.97 10.98 12.42
C HIS A 248 1.18 11.59 13.58
N PHE A 249 -0.13 11.61 13.43
CA PHE A 249 -1.07 12.13 14.39
C PHE A 249 -2.01 11.00 14.80
N PRO A 250 -2.37 10.90 16.10
CA PRO A 250 -3.19 9.81 16.59
C PRO A 250 -4.67 9.90 16.16
N SER A 251 -5.10 11.02 15.56
CA SER A 251 -6.47 11.23 15.10
C SER A 251 -6.53 12.32 14.02
N LEU A 252 -7.68 12.41 13.34
CA LEU A 252 -7.94 13.45 12.33
C LEU A 252 -7.92 14.85 12.95
N ASP A 253 -8.45 15.01 14.16
CA ASP A 253 -8.49 16.30 14.85
C ASP A 253 -7.08 16.79 15.20
N ALA A 254 -6.22 15.89 15.69
CA ALA A 254 -4.81 16.22 15.96
C ALA A 254 -4.07 16.61 14.69
N ALA A 255 -4.30 15.91 13.58
CA ALA A 255 -3.71 16.22 12.28
C ALA A 255 -4.22 17.55 11.71
N SER A 256 -5.51 17.84 11.88
CA SER A 256 -6.15 19.09 11.44
C SER A 256 -5.63 20.30 12.23
N ASN A 257 -5.48 20.15 13.55
CA ASN A 257 -4.86 21.17 14.40
C ASN A 257 -3.42 21.46 13.98
N HIS A 258 -2.67 20.41 13.61
CA HIS A 258 -1.33 20.59 13.06
C HIS A 258 -1.33 21.39 11.75
N LEU A 259 -2.22 21.06 10.80
CA LEU A 259 -2.34 21.78 9.54
C LEU A 259 -2.62 23.27 9.74
N LYS A 260 -3.57 23.59 10.62
CA LYS A 260 -3.90 24.97 10.95
C LYS A 260 -2.71 25.70 11.56
N ALA A 261 -2.03 25.09 12.54
CA ALA A 261 -0.97 25.76 13.29
C ALA A 261 0.36 25.90 12.50
N ASN A 262 0.64 25.03 11.53
CA ASN A 262 1.95 24.94 10.89
C ASN A 262 1.94 25.25 9.39
N HIS A 263 0.78 25.19 8.73
CA HIS A 263 0.66 25.35 7.28
C HIS A 263 -0.40 26.38 6.86
N ASP A 264 -1.05 27.06 7.81
CA ASP A 264 -2.12 28.03 7.55
C ASP A 264 -3.27 27.46 6.69
N VAL A 265 -3.49 26.15 6.79
CA VAL A 265 -4.59 25.46 6.12
C VAL A 265 -5.76 25.34 7.09
N GLU A 266 -6.81 26.11 6.87
CA GLU A 266 -8.06 25.98 7.63
C GLU A 266 -8.87 24.76 7.14
N GLY A 267 -9.05 23.77 8.02
CA GLY A 267 -9.85 22.59 7.74
C GLY A 267 -11.35 22.89 7.82
N ARG A 268 -12.10 22.62 6.75
CA ARG A 268 -13.59 22.66 6.73
C ARG A 268 -14.24 21.45 7.42
N GLY A 269 -13.66 20.94 8.50
CA GLY A 269 -14.18 19.78 9.25
C GLY A 269 -14.20 18.44 8.51
N GLY A 270 -13.70 18.38 7.27
CA GLY A 270 -13.54 17.15 6.49
C GLY A 270 -12.07 16.84 6.18
N PRO A 271 -11.76 15.66 5.62
CA PRO A 271 -10.41 15.30 5.19
C PRO A 271 -9.89 16.32 4.18
N SER A 272 -8.87 17.09 4.57
CA SER A 272 -8.13 17.94 3.63
C SER A 272 -7.33 17.05 2.68
N GLU A 273 -7.13 17.46 1.43
CA GLU A 273 -6.17 16.82 0.51
C GLU A 273 -4.73 16.78 1.07
N HIS A 274 -4.46 17.55 2.13
CA HIS A 274 -3.20 17.58 2.85
C HIS A 274 -3.14 16.60 4.04
N LEU A 275 -4.21 15.86 4.33
CA LEU A 275 -4.25 14.79 5.32
C LEU A 275 -4.53 13.47 4.64
N VAL A 276 -3.69 12.49 4.91
CA VAL A 276 -3.87 11.12 4.45
C VAL A 276 -3.85 10.19 5.64
N LEU A 277 -4.65 9.12 5.60
CA LEU A 277 -4.52 8.04 6.57
C LEU A 277 -3.08 7.49 6.54
N TYR A 278 -2.61 7.00 7.68
CA TYR A 278 -1.31 6.35 7.77
C TYR A 278 -1.25 5.22 6.75
N ALA A 279 -0.25 5.30 5.85
CA ALA A 279 -0.15 4.48 4.65
C ALA A 279 -0.19 2.96 4.90
N ASP A 280 0.33 2.54 6.05
CA ASP A 280 0.41 1.12 6.41
C ASP A 280 -0.82 0.68 7.24
N SER A 281 -1.79 1.56 7.46
CA SER A 281 -3.04 1.15 8.12
C SER A 281 -3.95 0.44 7.13
N ARG A 282 -4.63 -0.61 7.62
CA ARG A 282 -5.67 -1.32 6.86
C ARG A 282 -6.81 -0.39 6.44
N ALA A 283 -7.12 0.64 7.23
CA ALA A 283 -8.09 1.67 6.87
C ALA A 283 -7.66 2.46 5.62
N ALA A 284 -6.36 2.75 5.44
CA ALA A 284 -5.85 3.38 4.22
C ALA A 284 -6.00 2.47 2.99
N GLY A 285 -6.11 1.16 3.19
CA GLY A 285 -6.48 0.19 2.15
C GLY A 285 -7.98 -0.04 1.99
N GLY A 286 -8.82 0.71 2.69
CA GLY A 286 -10.26 0.52 2.64
C GLY A 286 -10.69 -0.84 3.19
N ILE A 287 -9.96 -1.38 4.16
CA ILE A 287 -10.27 -2.68 4.79
C ILE A 287 -10.98 -2.40 6.11
N PHE A 288 -12.30 -2.52 6.10
CA PHE A 288 -13.17 -2.33 7.26
C PHE A 288 -14.07 -3.53 7.53
N LYS A 289 -14.31 -3.78 8.82
CA LYS A 289 -15.30 -4.70 9.38
C LYS A 289 -16.17 -3.94 10.40
N VAL A 290 -17.48 -4.06 10.30
CA VAL A 290 -18.46 -3.45 11.22
C VAL A 290 -19.34 -4.54 11.80
N ASP A 291 -19.48 -4.58 13.12
CA ASP A 291 -20.45 -5.44 13.79
C ASP A 291 -21.78 -4.67 13.95
N LEU A 292 -22.85 -5.16 13.30
CA LEU A 292 -24.17 -4.51 13.30
C LEU A 292 -24.82 -4.45 14.68
N GLN A 293 -24.53 -5.41 15.56
CA GLN A 293 -25.14 -5.49 16.89
C GLN A 293 -24.53 -4.46 17.84
N SER A 294 -23.20 -4.38 17.89
CA SER A 294 -22.49 -3.42 18.73
C SER A 294 -22.36 -2.05 18.08
N ARG A 295 -22.59 -1.94 16.76
CA ARG A 295 -22.35 -0.74 15.96
C ARG A 295 -20.91 -0.23 16.06
N THR A 296 -19.97 -1.16 16.11
CA THR A 296 -18.53 -0.85 16.20
C THR A 296 -17.82 -1.27 14.94
N ALA A 297 -16.97 -0.39 14.39
CA ALA A 297 -16.07 -0.71 13.30
C ALA A 297 -14.67 -1.11 13.82
N SER A 298 -14.00 -2.00 13.09
CA SER A 298 -12.59 -2.32 13.27
C SER A 298 -11.92 -2.55 11.91
N THR A 299 -10.62 -2.41 11.85
CA THR A 299 -9.77 -2.80 10.70
C THR A 299 -9.27 -4.24 10.84
N VAL A 300 -9.69 -4.92 11.90
CA VAL A 300 -9.17 -6.20 12.32
C VAL A 300 -9.99 -7.32 11.69
N VAL A 301 -9.32 -8.12 10.88
CA VAL A 301 -9.87 -9.27 10.18
C VAL A 301 -9.19 -10.50 10.78
N TRP A 302 -9.83 -11.12 11.77
CA TRP A 302 -9.44 -12.42 12.36
C TRP A 302 -10.29 -13.54 11.82
#